data_AF-U5QNE6-F1
#
_entry.id   AF-U5QNE6-F1
#
_cell.length_a   1.000
_cell.length_b   1.000
_cell.length_c   1.000
_cell.angle_alpha   90.00
_cell.angle_beta   90.00
_cell.angle_gamma   90.00
#
_symmetry.space_group_name_H-M   'P 1'
#
loop_
_entity.id
_entity.type
_entity.pdbx_description
1 polymer ?
#
loop_
_entity_poly.entity_id
_entity_poly.type
_entity_poly.pdbx_seq_one_letter_code
_entity_poly.pdbx_strand_id
1 'polypeptide(L)'
;MLLEQIKADSLEARKRNSKEPGVHTRRVSLLGTLYAEASRVGKDAANRPSTDEEVLAVVRKFIKNLDETIAVLQKAGKNTAGQLEEKAILEGYLPRQLSSEELRAAIESIVADLGEKSPKAMGEVMKQLKERYGGQFDGKLASEAARTILNR
;
A
#
# COMPACT_ATOMS: atom_id res chain seq x y z
N MET A 1 -10.12 -12.46 1.12
CA MET A 1 -9.87 -11.55 -0.01
C MET A 1 -10.02 -10.13 0.48
N LEU A 2 -9.00 -9.31 0.27
CA LEU A 2 -8.88 -7.96 0.82
C LEU A 2 -10.00 -7.02 0.34
N LEU A 3 -10.43 -7.16 -0.93
CA LEU A 3 -11.50 -6.35 -1.49
C LEU A 3 -12.82 -6.50 -0.72
N GLU A 4 -13.18 -7.73 -0.33
CA GLU A 4 -14.43 -7.99 0.43
C GLU A 4 -14.34 -7.48 1.87
N GLN A 5 -13.14 -7.47 2.48
CA GLN A 5 -12.93 -6.84 3.78
C GLN A 5 -13.17 -5.32 3.70
N ILE A 6 -12.54 -4.64 2.74
CA ILE A 6 -12.72 -3.19 2.53
C ILE A 6 -14.20 -2.85 2.26
N LYS A 7 -14.89 -3.69 1.48
CA LYS A 7 -16.33 -3.55 1.22
C LYS A 7 -17.13 -3.66 2.52
N ALA A 8 -16.89 -4.69 3.33
CA ALA A 8 -17.58 -4.89 4.60
C ALA A 8 -17.38 -3.68 5.54
N ASP A 9 -16.15 -3.21 5.67
CA ASP A 9 -15.81 -2.06 6.51
C ASP A 9 -16.46 -0.76 6.00
N SER A 10 -16.56 -0.58 4.67
CA SER A 10 -17.25 0.57 4.08
C SER A 10 -18.75 0.58 4.41
N LEU A 11 -19.39 -0.60 4.41
CA LEU A 11 -20.80 -0.74 4.76
C LEU A 11 -21.01 -0.52 6.27
N GLU A 12 -20.11 -1.02 7.10
CA GLU A 12 -20.16 -0.79 8.54
C GLU A 12 -20.00 0.69 8.89
N ALA A 13 -19.03 1.38 8.26
CA ALA A 13 -18.83 2.81 8.45
C ALA A 13 -20.11 3.60 8.11
N ARG A 14 -20.79 3.26 7.00
CA ARG A 14 -22.07 3.88 6.62
C ARG A 14 -23.17 3.65 7.66
N LYS A 15 -23.29 2.42 8.17
CA LYS A 15 -24.27 2.08 9.21
C LYS A 15 -24.02 2.85 10.51
N ARG A 16 -22.77 2.95 10.96
CA ARG A 16 -22.42 3.75 12.14
C ARG A 16 -22.76 5.23 11.95
N ASN A 17 -22.40 5.81 10.80
CA ASN A 17 -22.72 7.21 10.48
C ASN A 17 -24.24 7.49 10.40
N SER A 18 -25.06 6.51 9.99
CA SER A 18 -26.52 6.68 10.03
C SER A 18 -27.12 6.75 11.43
N LYS A 19 -26.44 6.17 12.44
CA LYS A 19 -26.87 6.22 13.84
C LYS A 19 -26.40 7.49 14.56
N GLU A 20 -25.23 8.01 14.16
CA GLU A 20 -24.61 9.20 14.74
C GLU A 20 -24.10 10.14 13.63
N PRO A 21 -24.99 10.95 13.01
CA PRO A 21 -24.64 11.83 11.91
C PRO A 21 -23.56 12.85 12.34
N GLY A 22 -22.47 12.93 11.59
CA GLY A 22 -21.41 13.94 11.78
C GLY A 22 -20.14 13.44 12.47
N VAL A 23 -20.15 12.29 13.13
CA VAL A 23 -18.99 11.77 13.90
C VAL A 23 -17.99 10.98 13.03
N HIS A 24 -18.42 10.40 11.90
CA HIS A 24 -17.61 9.44 11.12
C HIS A 24 -17.56 9.72 9.61
N THR A 25 -17.75 10.97 9.19
CA THR A 25 -17.85 11.34 7.76
C THR A 25 -16.58 11.02 6.97
N ARG A 26 -15.39 11.22 7.56
CA ARG A 26 -14.10 10.90 6.91
C ARG A 26 -13.94 9.42 6.63
N ARG A 27 -14.18 8.55 7.63
CA ARG A 27 -14.08 7.10 7.46
C ARG A 27 -15.04 6.58 6.40
N VAL A 28 -16.27 7.10 6.36
CA VAL A 28 -17.26 6.75 5.32
C VAL A 28 -16.77 7.13 3.92
N SER A 29 -16.32 8.37 3.76
CA SER A 29 -15.82 8.86 2.46
C SER A 29 -14.56 8.10 2.03
N LEU A 30 -13.61 7.89 2.94
CA LEU A 30 -12.36 7.17 2.69
C LEU A 30 -12.63 5.74 2.23
N LEU A 31 -13.34 4.95 3.03
CA LEU A 31 -13.58 3.53 2.72
C LEU A 31 -14.50 3.35 1.50
N GLY A 32 -15.48 4.26 1.33
CA GLY A 32 -16.33 4.27 0.14
C GLY A 32 -15.54 4.52 -1.14
N THR A 33 -14.64 5.50 -1.13
CA THR A 33 -13.79 5.84 -2.28
C THR A 33 -12.76 4.74 -2.53
N LEU A 34 -12.13 4.23 -1.47
CA LEU A 34 -11.16 3.14 -1.55
C LEU A 34 -11.78 1.89 -2.17
N TYR A 35 -12.95 1.46 -1.71
CA TYR A 35 -13.66 0.31 -2.29
C TYR A 35 -13.99 0.54 -3.77
N ALA A 36 -14.48 1.73 -4.11
CA ALA A 36 -14.83 2.07 -5.49
C ALA A 36 -13.59 2.04 -6.41
N GLU A 37 -12.47 2.63 -6.02
CA GLU A 37 -11.23 2.57 -6.81
C GLU A 37 -10.68 1.14 -6.88
N ALA A 38 -10.60 0.44 -5.74
CA ALA A 38 -10.05 -0.90 -5.67
C ALA A 38 -10.86 -1.92 -6.48
N SER A 39 -12.19 -1.84 -6.48
CA SER A 39 -13.06 -2.74 -7.25
C SER A 39 -13.00 -2.50 -8.76
N ARG A 40 -12.65 -1.29 -9.20
CA ARG A 40 -12.54 -0.95 -10.62
C ARG A 40 -11.30 -1.53 -11.28
N VAL A 41 -10.22 -1.78 -10.56
CA VAL A 41 -8.95 -2.25 -11.15
C VAL A 41 -9.13 -3.54 -11.96
N GLY A 42 -9.65 -4.61 -11.35
CA GLY A 42 -9.89 -5.88 -12.06
C GLY A 42 -11.00 -5.78 -13.12
N LYS A 43 -12.00 -4.91 -12.88
CA LYS A 43 -13.11 -4.69 -13.80
C LYS A 43 -12.65 -4.03 -15.08
N ASP A 44 -11.85 -2.97 -14.96
CA ASP A 44 -11.34 -2.18 -16.09
C ASP A 44 -10.23 -2.95 -16.83
N ALA A 45 -9.47 -3.80 -16.14
CA ALA A 45 -8.42 -4.61 -16.75
C ALA A 45 -8.94 -5.81 -17.55
N ALA A 46 -9.89 -6.58 -17.00
CA ALA A 46 -10.35 -7.83 -17.64
C ALA A 46 -11.79 -8.25 -17.23
N ASN A 47 -12.64 -7.30 -16.82
CA ASN A 47 -14.00 -7.55 -16.34
C ASN A 47 -14.09 -8.67 -15.26
N ARG A 48 -13.14 -8.68 -14.34
CA ARG A 48 -13.05 -9.65 -13.22
C ARG A 48 -12.98 -8.95 -11.86
N PRO A 49 -13.14 -9.67 -10.74
CA PRO A 49 -12.81 -9.13 -9.42
C PRO A 49 -11.33 -8.74 -9.33
N SER A 50 -11.03 -7.66 -8.61
CA SER A 50 -9.64 -7.26 -8.32
C SER A 50 -8.95 -8.29 -7.43
N THR A 51 -7.70 -8.58 -7.74
CA THR A 51 -6.79 -9.41 -6.92
C THR A 51 -6.35 -8.66 -5.67
N ASP A 52 -5.87 -9.38 -4.65
CA ASP A 52 -5.39 -8.76 -3.43
C ASP A 52 -4.16 -7.87 -3.71
N GLU A 53 -3.30 -8.24 -4.67
CA GLU A 53 -2.16 -7.40 -5.09
C GLU A 53 -2.59 -6.07 -5.69
N GLU A 54 -3.61 -6.08 -6.56
CA GLU A 54 -4.19 -4.87 -7.15
C GLU A 54 -4.82 -3.97 -6.08
N VAL A 55 -5.54 -4.57 -5.13
CA VAL A 55 -6.15 -3.85 -4.01
C VAL A 55 -5.08 -3.22 -3.12
N LEU A 56 -4.03 -3.97 -2.77
CA LEU A 56 -2.89 -3.45 -2.00
C LEU A 56 -2.19 -2.30 -2.73
N ALA A 57 -2.10 -2.33 -4.06
CA ALA A 57 -1.53 -1.23 -4.84
C ALA A 57 -2.39 0.05 -4.74
N VAL A 58 -3.72 -0.07 -4.73
CA VAL A 58 -4.63 1.06 -4.51
C VAL A 58 -4.50 1.60 -3.08
N VAL A 59 -4.43 0.74 -2.07
CA VAL A 59 -4.21 1.15 -0.67
C VAL A 59 -2.91 1.95 -0.54
N ARG A 60 -1.81 1.46 -1.10
CA ARG A 60 -0.51 2.17 -1.11
C ARG A 60 -0.60 3.53 -1.81
N LYS A 61 -1.32 3.62 -2.93
CA LYS A 61 -1.56 4.90 -3.63
C LYS A 61 -2.26 5.91 -2.72
N PHE A 62 -3.28 5.49 -1.96
CA PHE A 62 -3.98 6.37 -1.03
C PHE A 62 -3.06 6.86 0.10
N ILE A 63 -2.28 5.96 0.69
CA ILE A 63 -1.30 6.32 1.74
C ILE A 63 -0.30 7.34 1.21
N LYS A 64 0.25 7.12 0.01
CA LYS A 64 1.18 8.06 -0.63
C LYS A 64 0.55 9.45 -0.83
N ASN A 65 -0.68 9.51 -1.32
CA ASN A 65 -1.39 10.79 -1.51
C ASN A 65 -1.62 11.52 -0.17
N LEU A 66 -1.90 10.76 0.90
CA LEU A 66 -2.02 11.32 2.25
C LEU A 66 -0.67 11.84 2.76
N ASP A 67 0.42 11.11 2.55
CA ASP A 67 1.77 11.56 2.93
C ASP A 67 2.16 12.87 2.23
N GLU A 68 1.89 12.98 0.93
CA GLU A 68 2.08 14.21 0.17
C GLU A 68 1.22 15.36 0.74
N THR A 69 -0.04 15.08 1.07
CA THR A 69 -0.95 16.07 1.67
C THR A 69 -0.49 16.51 3.06
N ILE A 70 -0.09 15.56 3.92
CA ILE A 70 0.44 15.81 5.27
C ILE A 70 1.67 16.70 5.17
N ALA A 71 2.62 16.39 4.29
CA ALA A 71 3.83 17.18 4.12
C ALA A 71 3.53 18.63 3.70
N VAL A 72 2.55 18.85 2.81
CA VAL A 72 2.12 20.19 2.40
C VAL A 72 1.47 20.94 3.57
N LEU A 73 0.57 20.29 4.32
CA LEU A 73 -0.12 20.90 5.46
C LEU A 73 0.84 21.25 6.60
N GLN A 74 1.79 20.36 6.92
CA GLN A 74 2.82 20.61 7.93
C GLN A 74 3.69 21.81 7.56
N LYS A 75 4.13 21.91 6.30
CA LYS A 75 4.87 23.09 5.80
C LYS A 75 4.07 24.39 5.93
N ALA A 76 2.75 24.31 5.81
CA ALA A 76 1.85 25.44 5.98
C ALA A 76 1.41 25.70 7.44
N GLY A 77 1.95 24.95 8.42
CA GLY A 77 1.56 25.06 9.83
C GLY A 77 0.11 24.66 10.11
N LYS A 78 -0.51 23.86 9.24
CA LYS A 78 -1.92 23.44 9.34
C LYS A 78 -2.03 22.09 10.06
N ASN A 79 -3.20 21.86 10.68
CA ASN A 79 -3.53 20.61 11.35
C ASN A 79 -3.57 19.43 10.36
N THR A 80 -2.97 18.30 10.75
CA THR A 80 -2.90 17.06 9.96
C THR A 80 -3.54 15.85 10.64
N ALA A 81 -4.25 16.02 11.76
CA ALA A 81 -4.80 14.94 12.56
C ALA A 81 -5.76 14.06 11.75
N GLY A 82 -6.61 14.68 10.91
CA GLY A 82 -7.54 13.94 10.06
C GLY A 82 -6.83 13.06 9.00
N GLN A 83 -5.76 13.56 8.39
CA GLN A 83 -4.99 12.78 7.40
C GLN A 83 -4.19 11.66 8.07
N LEU A 84 -3.67 11.89 9.28
CA LEU A 84 -2.99 10.85 10.07
C LEU A 84 -3.95 9.74 10.48
N GLU A 85 -5.19 10.08 10.86
CA GLU A 85 -6.24 9.10 11.15
C GLU A 85 -6.58 8.28 9.89
N GLU A 86 -6.82 8.94 8.75
CA GLU A 86 -7.08 8.26 7.47
C GLU A 86 -5.93 7.33 7.07
N LYS A 87 -4.69 7.77 7.25
CA LYS A 87 -3.49 6.97 6.98
C LYS A 87 -3.45 5.72 7.86
N ALA A 88 -3.67 5.87 9.17
CA ALA A 88 -3.68 4.75 10.10
C ALA A 88 -4.75 3.69 9.75
N ILE A 89 -5.93 4.13 9.27
CA ILE A 89 -6.97 3.21 8.79
C ILE A 89 -6.48 2.41 7.58
N LEU A 90 -5.82 3.07 6.62
CA LEU A 90 -5.30 2.41 5.42
C LEU A 90 -4.16 1.46 5.71
N GLU A 91 -3.26 1.83 6.63
CA GLU A 91 -2.16 0.97 7.07
C GLU A 91 -2.66 -0.33 7.71
N GLY A 92 -3.86 -0.32 8.31
CA GLY A 92 -4.52 -1.52 8.82
C GLY A 92 -4.91 -2.55 7.75
N TYR A 93 -4.91 -2.18 6.47
CA TYR A 93 -5.14 -3.10 5.34
C TYR A 93 -3.86 -3.64 4.72
N LEU A 94 -2.69 -3.12 5.13
CA LEU A 94 -1.42 -3.60 4.64
C LEU A 94 -0.88 -4.72 5.55
N PRO A 95 -0.20 -5.73 4.99
CA PRO A 95 0.71 -6.56 5.76
C PRO A 95 1.76 -5.69 6.48
N ARG A 96 2.40 -6.22 7.53
CA ARG A 96 3.55 -5.55 8.18
C ARG A 96 4.52 -5.10 7.09
N GLN A 97 4.74 -3.80 6.98
CA GLN A 97 5.68 -3.26 6.01
C GLN A 97 7.11 -3.43 6.52
N LEU A 98 8.02 -3.78 5.62
CA LEU A 98 9.46 -3.75 5.87
C LEU A 98 9.92 -2.29 5.96
N SER A 99 10.74 -2.00 6.96
CA SER A 99 11.53 -0.78 7.02
C SER A 99 12.51 -0.68 5.84
N SER A 100 13.10 0.51 5.65
CA SER A 100 14.08 0.72 4.58
C SER A 100 15.32 -0.18 4.76
N GLU A 101 15.68 -0.42 6.02
CA GLU A 101 16.79 -1.27 6.45
C GLU A 101 16.44 -2.75 6.26
N GLU A 102 15.27 -3.19 6.72
CA GLU A 102 14.81 -4.58 6.54
C GLU A 102 14.67 -4.93 5.05
N LEU A 103 14.14 -4.01 4.23
CA LEU A 103 14.02 -4.21 2.78
C LEU A 103 15.38 -4.36 2.10
N ARG A 104 16.36 -3.52 2.45
CA ARG A 104 17.73 -3.64 1.92
C ARG A 104 18.37 -4.95 2.35
N ALA A 105 18.28 -5.32 3.63
CA ALA A 105 18.83 -6.56 4.14
C ALA A 105 18.20 -7.80 3.46
N ALA A 106 16.88 -7.78 3.24
CA ALA A 106 16.20 -8.84 2.51
C ALA A 106 16.70 -8.97 1.07
N ILE A 107 16.89 -7.85 0.36
CA ILE A 107 17.43 -7.84 -1.00
C ILE A 107 18.88 -8.33 -1.03
N GLU A 108 19.74 -7.86 -0.11
CA GLU A 108 21.13 -8.31 -0.02
C GLU A 108 21.24 -9.81 0.24
N SER A 109 20.40 -10.36 1.12
CA SER A 109 20.32 -11.80 1.37
C SER A 109 19.92 -12.56 0.10
N ILE A 110 18.92 -12.10 -0.66
CA ILE A 110 18.49 -12.75 -1.90
C ILE A 110 19.62 -12.70 -2.96
N VAL A 111 20.32 -11.57 -3.08
CA VAL A 111 21.46 -11.44 -4.00
C VAL A 111 22.59 -12.40 -3.62
N ALA A 112 22.87 -12.55 -2.33
CA ALA A 112 23.86 -13.52 -1.84
C ALA A 112 23.44 -14.97 -2.15
N ASP A 113 22.16 -15.32 -1.93
CA ASP A 113 21.61 -16.65 -2.23
C ASP A 113 21.72 -16.99 -3.73
N LEU A 114 21.59 -16.00 -4.61
CA LEU A 114 21.71 -16.17 -6.06
C LEU A 114 23.15 -16.31 -6.56
N GLY A 115 24.13 -15.85 -5.79
CA GLY A 115 25.55 -15.82 -6.20
C GLY A 115 25.84 -14.91 -7.40
N GLU A 116 24.91 -14.06 -7.80
CA GLU A 116 25.02 -13.16 -8.96
C GLU A 116 24.70 -11.73 -8.53
N LYS A 117 25.72 -10.87 -8.58
CA LYS A 117 25.61 -9.45 -8.24
C LYS A 117 25.83 -8.61 -9.49
N SER A 118 24.87 -8.66 -10.40
CA SER A 118 24.84 -7.83 -11.59
C SER A 118 23.41 -7.43 -11.96
N PRO A 119 23.22 -6.44 -12.85
CA PRO A 119 21.89 -6.04 -13.31
C PRO A 119 21.05 -7.20 -13.88
N LYS A 120 21.69 -8.29 -14.31
CA LYS A 120 21.01 -9.49 -14.83
C LYS A 120 20.18 -10.21 -13.76
N ALA A 121 20.57 -10.11 -12.49
CA ALA A 121 19.87 -10.74 -11.37
C ALA A 121 18.56 -10.02 -10.98
N MET A 122 18.31 -8.82 -11.49
CA MET A 122 17.16 -7.98 -11.07
C MET A 122 15.82 -8.72 -11.13
N GLY A 123 15.57 -9.45 -12.22
CA GLY A 123 14.31 -10.19 -12.38
C GLY A 123 14.11 -11.26 -11.31
N GLU A 124 15.15 -12.06 -11.04
CA GLU A 124 15.09 -13.14 -10.05
C GLU A 124 15.06 -12.60 -8.62
N VAL A 125 15.80 -11.53 -8.33
CA VAL A 125 15.76 -10.84 -7.03
C VAL A 125 14.34 -10.36 -6.73
N MET A 126 13.70 -9.67 -7.66
CA MET A 126 12.34 -9.16 -7.47
C MET A 126 11.30 -10.29 -7.34
N LYS A 127 11.50 -11.39 -8.06
CA LYS A 127 10.66 -12.58 -7.96
C LYS A 127 10.76 -13.22 -6.57
N GLN A 128 11.96 -13.52 -6.09
CA GLN A 128 12.15 -14.09 -4.75
C GLN A 128 11.70 -13.14 -3.64
N LEU A 129 11.91 -11.83 -3.82
CA LEU A 129 11.44 -10.83 -2.86
C LEU A 129 9.91 -10.86 -2.77
N LYS A 130 9.21 -10.97 -3.91
CA LYS A 130 7.74 -11.11 -3.94
C LYS A 130 7.28 -12.42 -3.30
N GLU A 131 7.98 -13.52 -3.54
CA GLU A 131 7.65 -14.83 -2.93
C GLU A 131 7.81 -14.80 -1.40
N ARG A 132 8.88 -14.18 -0.88
CA ARG A 132 9.20 -14.14 0.56
C ARG A 132 8.44 -13.04 1.31
N TYR A 133 8.19 -11.89 0.68
CA TYR A 133 7.71 -10.67 1.34
C TYR A 133 6.56 -9.98 0.58
N GLY A 134 5.78 -10.72 -0.21
CA GLY A 134 4.68 -10.18 -1.01
C GLY A 134 3.75 -9.26 -0.22
N GLY A 135 3.56 -8.04 -0.71
CA GLY A 135 2.71 -7.03 -0.08
C GLY A 135 3.32 -6.26 1.10
N GLN A 136 4.52 -6.64 1.56
CA GLN A 136 5.24 -6.01 2.69
C GLN A 136 6.19 -4.88 2.25
N PHE A 137 6.24 -4.54 0.97
CA PHE A 137 7.12 -3.50 0.45
C PHE A 137 6.46 -2.73 -0.70
N ASP A 138 6.93 -1.51 -0.94
CA ASP A 138 6.63 -0.78 -2.16
C ASP A 138 7.54 -1.26 -3.30
N GLY A 139 6.92 -1.70 -4.40
CA GLY A 139 7.64 -2.30 -5.52
C GLY A 139 8.60 -1.33 -6.23
N LYS A 140 8.31 -0.02 -6.23
CA LYS A 140 9.19 0.99 -6.80
C LYS A 140 10.41 1.19 -5.92
N LEU A 141 10.22 1.35 -4.60
CA LEU A 141 11.31 1.45 -3.63
C LEU A 141 12.19 0.19 -3.63
N ALA A 142 11.58 -1.00 -3.68
CA ALA A 142 12.31 -2.27 -3.79
C ALA A 142 13.14 -2.34 -5.09
N SER A 143 12.57 -1.91 -6.22
CA SER A 143 13.29 -1.89 -7.51
C SER A 143 14.48 -0.91 -7.49
N GLU A 144 14.31 0.27 -6.88
CA GLU A 144 15.38 1.26 -6.72
C GLU A 144 16.50 0.76 -5.79
N ALA A 145 16.13 0.14 -4.66
CA ALA A 145 17.08 -0.46 -3.72
C ALA A 145 17.86 -1.61 -4.37
N ALA A 146 17.17 -2.54 -5.04
CA ALA A 146 17.79 -3.66 -5.75
C ALA A 146 18.74 -3.19 -6.84
N ARG A 147 18.36 -2.16 -7.62
CA ARG A 147 19.24 -1.57 -8.64
C ARG A 147 20.51 -1.00 -8.02
N THR A 148 20.38 -0.31 -6.90
CA THR A 148 21.52 0.26 -6.17
C THR A 148 22.47 -0.84 -5.69
N ILE A 149 21.94 -1.94 -5.16
CA ILE A 149 22.74 -3.06 -4.65
C ILE A 149 23.44 -3.82 -5.78
N LEU A 150 22.75 -4.08 -6.89
CA LEU A 150 23.27 -4.85 -8.03
C LEU A 150 24.25 -4.08 -8.92
N ASN A 151 24.26 -2.74 -8.83
CA ASN A 151 25.19 -1.88 -9.57
C ASN A 151 26.43 -1.49 -8.75
N ARG A 152 26.55 -1.95 -7.49
CA ARG A 152 27.73 -1.78 -6.65
C ARG A 152 28.73 -2.90 -6.87
#